data_AF-A0A5K1C3M8-F1
#
_entry.id   AF-A0A5K1C3M8-F1
#
_cell.length_a   1.000
_cell.length_b   1.000
_cell.length_c   1.000
_cell.angle_alpha   90.00
_cell.angle_beta   90.00
_cell.angle_gamma   90.00
#
_symmetry.space_group_name_H-M   'P 1'
#
loop_
_entity.id
_entity.type
_entity.pdbx_description
1 polymer ?
#
loop_
_entity_poly.entity_id
_entity_poly.type
_entity_poly.pdbx_seq_one_letter_code
_entity_poly.pdbx_strand_id
1 'polypeptide(L)' 'YKKHYPPAFNDEVWRLEKIGKDGSFHKRLSKAGVYTVEDFLRLVVRDPQKLRN' A
#
# COMPACT_ATOMS: atom_id res chain seq x y z
N TYR A 1 -14.73 3.53 -11.17
CA TYR A 1 -13.34 4.03 -11.25
C TYR A 1 -12.41 2.85 -11.48
N LYS A 2 -11.58 2.85 -12.53
CA LYS A 2 -10.69 1.73 -12.88
C LYS A 2 -9.29 2.02 -12.32
N LYS A 3 -8.66 1.03 -11.67
CA LYS A 3 -7.27 1.15 -11.24
C LYS A 3 -6.38 1.22 -12.49
N HIS A 4 -5.44 2.16 -12.50
CA HIS A 4 -4.41 2.23 -13.53
C HIS A 4 -3.37 1.13 -13.29
N TYR A 5 -2.88 0.52 -14.37
CA TYR A 5 -1.80 -0.46 -14.34
C TYR A 5 -0.76 -0.08 -15.40
N PRO A 6 0.56 -0.09 -15.08
CA PRO A 6 1.12 -0.41 -13.76
C PRO A 6 0.97 0.75 -12.77
N PRO A 7 0.80 0.49 -11.47
CA PRO A 7 0.88 1.55 -10.46
C PRO A 7 2.27 2.18 -10.45
N ALA A 8 2.33 3.50 -10.36
CA ALA A 8 3.56 4.26 -10.24
C ALA A 8 4.09 4.27 -8.80
N PHE A 9 5.35 4.64 -8.61
CA PHE A 9 5.99 4.68 -7.29
C PHE A 9 5.32 5.68 -6.33
N ASN A 10 4.92 6.83 -6.89
CA ASN A 10 4.25 7.92 -6.17
C ASN A 10 2.73 7.74 -6.07
N ASP A 11 2.19 6.64 -6.61
CA ASP A 11 0.76 6.36 -6.47
C ASP A 11 0.43 6.03 -5.02
N GLU A 12 -0.80 6.34 -4.61
CA GLU A 12 -1.33 5.90 -3.33
C GLU A 12 -1.38 4.37 -3.22
N VAL A 13 -1.09 3.84 -2.04
CA VAL A 13 -0.92 2.39 -1.79
C VAL A 13 -2.17 1.56 -2.14
N TRP A 14 -3.37 2.17 -2.12
CA TRP A 14 -4.61 1.51 -2.53
C TRP A 14 -4.68 1.19 -4.04
N ARG A 15 -3.76 1.70 -4.86
CA ARG A 15 -3.63 1.32 -6.27
C ARG A 15 -3.17 -0.12 -6.46
N LEU A 16 -2.53 -0.73 -5.46
CA LEU A 16 -2.18 -2.15 -5.48
C LEU A 16 -3.44 -3.04 -5.53
N GLU A 17 -3.38 -4.15 -6.26
CA GLU A 17 -4.57 -4.96 -6.59
C GLU A 17 -5.39 -5.38 -5.36
N LYS A 18 -4.72 -5.82 -4.30
CA LYS A 18 -5.34 -6.38 -3.09
C LYS A 18 -5.71 -5.34 -2.02
N ILE A 19 -5.50 -4.06 -2.29
CA ILE A 19 -5.79 -2.98 -1.33
C ILE A 19 -6.96 -2.15 -1.88
N GLY A 20 -8.08 -2.15 -1.16
CA GLY A 20 -9.22 -1.29 -1.50
C GLY A 20 -9.00 0.12 -0.97
N LYS A 21 -9.42 1.15 -1.72
CA LYS A 21 -9.46 2.53 -1.21
C LYS A 21 -10.37 2.56 0.02
N ASP A 22 -9.86 3.15 1.09
CA ASP A 22 -10.52 3.22 2.42
C ASP A 22 -10.86 1.86 3.06
N GLY A 23 -10.30 0.76 2.53
CA GLY A 23 -10.42 -0.57 3.13
C GLY A 23 -9.67 -0.70 4.45
N SER A 24 -9.91 -1.80 5.16
CA SER A 24 -9.21 -2.12 6.42
C SER A 24 -7.69 -2.10 6.26
N PHE A 25 -7.17 -2.71 5.19
CA PHE A 25 -5.75 -2.68 4.86
C PHE A 25 -5.23 -1.27 4.57
N HIS A 26 -5.96 -0.47 3.79
CA HIS A 26 -5.56 0.92 3.51
C HIS A 26 -5.44 1.72 4.81
N LYS A 27 -6.46 1.67 5.68
CA LYS A 27 -6.46 2.38 6.97
C LYS A 27 -5.33 1.93 7.90
N ARG A 28 -5.01 0.63 7.92
CA ARG A 28 -3.89 0.09 8.71
C ARG A 28 -2.55 0.59 8.20
N LEU A 29 -2.34 0.58 6.88
CA LEU A 29 -1.12 1.10 6.24
C LEU A 29 -0.97 2.61 6.49
N SER A 30 -2.03 3.38 6.34
CA SER A 30 -2.02 4.82 6.65
C SER A 30 -1.70 5.11 8.11
N LYS A 31 -2.18 4.29 9.06
CA LYS A 31 -1.81 4.40 10.49
C LYS A 31 -0.33 4.05 10.74
N ALA A 32 0.25 3.18 9.92
CA ALA A 32 1.66 2.83 9.97
C ALA A 32 2.57 3.81 9.20
N GLY A 33 2.02 4.90 8.65
CA GLY A 33 2.77 5.89 7.87
C GLY A 33 3.07 5.47 6.43
N VAL A 34 2.39 4.43 5.92
CA VAL A 34 2.55 3.93 4.54
C VAL A 34 1.42 4.48 3.69
N TYR A 35 1.74 5.43 2.82
CA TYR A 35 0.76 6.12 1.98
C TYR A 35 0.96 5.81 0.49
N THR A 36 2.20 5.58 0.07
CA THR A 36 2.56 5.37 -1.33
C THR A 36 2.95 3.93 -1.63
N VAL A 37 3.01 3.58 -2.92
CA VAL A 37 3.57 2.31 -3.38
C VAL A 37 5.05 2.18 -3.00
N GLU A 38 5.80 3.29 -3.07
CA GLU A 38 7.19 3.36 -2.59
C GLU A 38 7.33 2.94 -1.12
N ASP A 39 6.56 3.56 -0.23
CA ASP A 39 6.62 3.28 1.21
C ASP A 39 6.32 1.80 1.49
N PHE A 40 5.33 1.27 0.78
CA PHE A 40 4.94 -0.12 0.89
C PHE A 40 6.07 -1.06 0.46
N LEU A 41 6.68 -0.82 -0.70
CA LEU A 41 7.80 -1.63 -1.20
C LEU A 41 9.00 -1.58 -0.25
N ARG A 42 9.36 -0.41 0.27
CA ARG A 42 10.41 -0.26 1.27
C ARG A 42 10.11 -1.06 2.53
N LEU A 43 8.86 -1.06 3.00
CA LEU A 43 8.44 -1.83 4.18
C LEU A 43 8.47 -3.34 3.92
N VAL A 44 8.01 -3.82 2.76
CA VAL A 44 8.07 -5.23 2.36
C VAL A 44 9.51 -5.74 2.39
N VAL A 45 10.46 -4.94 1.90
CA VAL A 45 11.88 -5.32 1.86
C VAL A 45 12.52 -5.26 3.25
N ARG A 46 12.21 -4.23 4.03
CA ARG A 46 12.84 -3.99 5.35
C ARG A 46 12.28 -4.88 6.45
N ASP A 47 10.96 -5.08 6.48
CA ASP A 47 10.25 -5.75 7.56
C ASP A 47 8.90 -6.33 7.07
N PRO A 48 8.92 -7.44 6.33
CA PRO A 48 7.71 -8.04 5.78
C PRO A 48 6.76 -8.60 6.86
N GLN A 49 7.23 -8.82 8.08
CA GLN A 49 6.40 -9.33 9.18
C GLN A 49 5.36 -8.31 9.63
N LYS A 50 5.68 -7.01 9.56
CA LYS A 50 4.74 -5.92 9.86
C LYS A 50 3.52 -5.86 8.96
N LEU A 51 3.57 -6.51 7.80
CA LEU A 51 2.47 -6.56 6.83
C LEU A 51 1.60 -7.82 6.97
N ARG A 52 2.05 -8.82 7.75
CA ARG A 52 1.40 -10.14 7.87
C ARG A 52 0.42 -10.26 9.04
N ASN A 53 0.61 -9.47 10.09
CA ASN A 53 -0.26 -9.46 11.27
C ASN A 53 -1.28 -8.33 11.15
#